data_AF-A0A0F8YX01-F1
#
_entry.id   AF-A0A0F8YX01-F1
#
_cell.length_a   1.000
_cell.length_b   1.000
_cell.length_c   1.000
_cell.angle_alpha   90.00
_cell.angle_beta   90.00
_cell.angle_gamma   90.00
#
_symmetry.space_group_name_H-M   'P 1'
#
loop_
_entity.id
_entity.type
_entity.pdbx_description
1 polymer ?
#
loop_
_entity_poly.entity_id
_entity_poly.type
_entity_poly.pdbx_seq_one_letter_code
_entity_poly.pdbx_strand_id
1 'polypeptide(L)'
;EVDLDPVVSGIVKLTIADRHMIRPVDIQQSTRSAGMACRLIIGHTREHTIHITMCQRDMIALVDIDGESTLTAFLYSEPLFRLAVFDEGGWQFDALPQDAAYREGEAIPLLLRIDNALPGATYPLTIRYACQGFNLLTTHDRDTDSEPALASGGPGSAIADSTVQIPDDPGTDDDDGEAGSLSLWGGSFIAIGALLPPSPCTDQKSLSVSLLAAADTLFLMWAAQLSESASDSDVLLRLVVQLPDGDELIIEIDPASVAPAQP
;
A
#
# COMPACT_ATOMS: atom_id res chain seq x y z
N GLU A 1 -28.70 -22.91 -8.07
CA GLU A 1 -27.74 -22.12 -8.87
C GLU A 1 -27.00 -21.26 -7.86
N VAL A 2 -25.77 -21.65 -7.54
CA VAL A 2 -24.86 -20.83 -6.72
C VAL A 2 -23.55 -20.88 -7.47
N ASP A 3 -23.13 -19.69 -7.91
CA ASP A 3 -21.89 -19.42 -8.62
C ASP A 3 -20.69 -20.05 -7.93
N LEU A 4 -19.85 -20.71 -8.74
CA LEU A 4 -18.43 -20.92 -8.50
C LEU A 4 -17.77 -19.62 -9.03
N ASP A 5 -16.94 -18.87 -8.31
CA ASP A 5 -15.54 -19.13 -7.92
C ASP A 5 -15.00 -17.85 -7.17
N PRO A 6 -13.79 -17.80 -6.54
CA PRO A 6 -12.54 -18.02 -7.25
C PRO A 6 -11.53 -18.95 -6.56
N VAL A 7 -10.89 -19.76 -7.40
CA VAL A 7 -9.58 -20.36 -7.17
C VAL A 7 -8.61 -19.30 -6.63
N VAL A 8 -8.15 -19.47 -5.39
CA VAL A 8 -6.98 -18.73 -4.88
C VAL A 8 -5.74 -19.37 -5.49
N SER A 9 -5.20 -18.75 -6.53
CA SER A 9 -3.87 -19.04 -7.06
C SER A 9 -2.82 -18.47 -6.09
N GLY A 10 -1.94 -19.30 -5.55
CA GLY A 10 -0.83 -18.88 -4.71
C GLY A 10 0.44 -19.67 -5.02
N ILE A 11 1.61 -19.07 -4.82
CA ILE A 11 2.89 -19.75 -5.04
C ILE A 11 3.29 -20.44 -3.73
N VAL A 12 3.30 -21.78 -3.73
CA VAL A 12 3.83 -22.57 -2.60
C VAL A 12 5.32 -22.79 -2.78
N LYS A 13 6.14 -22.22 -1.90
CA LYS A 13 7.58 -22.52 -1.84
C LYS A 13 7.81 -23.74 -0.96
N LEU A 14 8.09 -24.88 -1.57
CA LEU A 14 8.36 -26.14 -0.88
C LEU A 14 9.87 -26.25 -0.57
N THR A 15 10.23 -26.20 0.71
CA THR A 15 11.59 -26.52 1.17
C THR A 15 11.61 -27.95 1.69
N ILE A 16 12.07 -28.89 0.87
CA ILE A 16 12.39 -30.25 1.31
C ILE A 16 13.81 -30.22 1.85
N ALA A 17 14.02 -30.75 3.06
CA ALA A 17 15.35 -30.94 3.61
C ALA A 17 16.27 -31.59 2.54
N ASP A 18 17.32 -30.87 2.17
CA ASP A 18 18.36 -31.20 1.20
C ASP A 18 18.12 -31.03 -0.32
N ARG A 19 16.95 -30.56 -0.80
CA ARG A 19 16.82 -30.11 -2.22
C ARG A 19 15.82 -28.96 -2.40
N HIS A 20 16.31 -27.85 -2.95
CA HIS A 20 15.45 -26.77 -3.43
C HIS A 20 14.74 -27.21 -4.72
N MET A 21 13.44 -27.48 -4.65
CA MET A 21 12.59 -27.59 -5.84
C MET A 21 11.53 -26.49 -5.78
N ILE A 22 11.68 -25.49 -6.64
CA ILE A 22 10.62 -24.50 -6.90
C ILE A 22 9.82 -25.03 -8.10
N ARG A 23 8.55 -25.35 -7.89
CA ARG A 23 7.61 -25.66 -8.98
C ARG A 23 6.27 -24.98 -8.75
N PRO A 24 5.59 -24.51 -9.81
CA PRO A 24 4.22 -24.06 -9.70
C PRO A 24 3.33 -25.24 -9.32
N VAL A 25 2.41 -25.03 -8.38
CA VAL A 25 1.43 -26.04 -7.95
C VAL A 25 0.04 -25.43 -8.04
N ASP A 26 -0.87 -26.11 -8.72
CA ASP A 26 -2.29 -25.73 -8.77
C ASP A 26 -3.00 -26.20 -7.49
N ILE A 27 -3.59 -25.25 -6.77
CA ILE A 27 -4.43 -25.54 -5.60
C ILE A 27 -5.88 -25.50 -6.06
N GLN A 28 -6.59 -26.64 -5.98
CA GLN A 28 -8.03 -26.67 -6.21
C GLN A 28 -8.77 -26.69 -4.87
N GLN A 29 -9.56 -25.63 -4.63
CA GLN A 29 -10.44 -25.56 -3.47
C GLN A 29 -11.72 -26.36 -3.73
N SER A 30 -12.18 -27.13 -2.73
CA SER A 30 -13.43 -27.86 -2.80
C SER A 30 -14.25 -27.56 -1.54
N THR A 31 -15.35 -26.83 -1.70
CA THR A 31 -16.29 -26.58 -0.61
C THR A 31 -17.25 -27.76 -0.50
N ARG A 32 -16.94 -28.73 0.37
CA ARG A 32 -17.99 -29.59 0.94
C ARG A 32 -18.39 -29.08 2.31
N SER A 33 -19.70 -29.03 2.52
CA SER A 33 -20.34 -28.58 3.75
C SER A 33 -19.74 -29.28 4.98
N ALA A 34 -19.33 -28.47 5.97
CA ALA A 34 -18.61 -28.82 7.19
C ALA A 34 -17.09 -28.98 7.02
N GLY A 35 -16.39 -27.83 6.95
CA GLY A 35 -14.93 -27.72 6.95
C GLY A 35 -14.36 -27.49 5.57
N MET A 36 -13.68 -26.35 5.37
CA MET A 36 -12.87 -26.13 4.17
C MET A 36 -11.77 -27.20 4.12
N ALA A 37 -11.78 -28.01 3.07
CA ALA A 37 -10.71 -28.94 2.77
C ALA A 37 -10.11 -28.52 1.41
N CYS A 38 -8.91 -27.95 1.43
CA CYS A 38 -8.16 -27.68 0.20
C CYS A 38 -7.37 -28.92 -0.19
N ARG A 39 -7.43 -29.32 -1.47
CA ARG A 39 -6.65 -30.45 -2.00
C ARG A 39 -5.49 -29.91 -2.83
N LEU A 40 -4.26 -30.18 -2.38
CA LEU A 40 -3.04 -29.93 -3.14
C LEU A 40 -2.71 -31.19 -3.96
N ILE A 41 -2.64 -31.07 -5.28
CA ILE A 41 -2.23 -32.17 -6.17
C ILE A 41 -0.81 -31.88 -6.66
N ILE A 42 0.19 -32.55 -6.06
CA ILE A 42 1.57 -32.48 -6.54
C ILE A 42 1.77 -33.56 -7.59
N GLY A 43 1.95 -33.15 -8.85
CA GLY A 43 2.17 -34.08 -9.97
C GLY A 43 3.52 -34.79 -9.90
N HIS A 44 3.54 -36.03 -9.41
CA HIS A 44 4.54 -37.03 -9.78
C HIS A 44 3.89 -38.42 -9.81
N THR A 45 4.45 -39.31 -10.63
CA THR A 45 3.95 -40.62 -11.10
C THR A 45 3.64 -41.70 -10.05
N ARG A 46 3.48 -41.35 -8.77
CA ARG A 46 2.98 -42.23 -7.71
C ARG A 46 2.00 -41.43 -6.84
N GLU A 47 0.77 -41.92 -6.73
CA GLU A 47 -0.27 -41.33 -5.90
C GLU A 47 0.18 -41.32 -4.43
N HIS A 48 0.56 -40.16 -3.90
CA HIS A 48 0.69 -39.94 -2.47
C HIS A 48 -0.50 -39.07 -2.03
N THR A 49 -1.18 -39.49 -0.96
CA THR A 49 -2.31 -38.74 -0.41
C THR A 49 -1.78 -37.79 0.65
N ILE A 50 -1.85 -36.49 0.39
CA ILE A 50 -1.42 -35.44 1.33
C ILE A 50 -2.64 -34.96 2.12
N HIS A 51 -2.54 -34.99 3.46
CA HIS A 51 -3.55 -34.43 4.35
C HIS A 51 -3.13 -33.02 4.80
N ILE A 52 -3.88 -31.99 4.38
CA ILE A 52 -3.67 -30.61 4.82
C ILE A 52 -4.68 -30.28 5.91
N THR A 53 -4.21 -29.90 7.10
CA THR A 53 -5.07 -29.42 8.18
C THR A 53 -4.98 -27.90 8.25
N MET A 54 -6.11 -27.21 8.14
CA MET A 54 -6.18 -25.74 8.18
C MET A 54 -6.45 -25.28 9.61
N CYS A 55 -5.53 -24.50 10.20
CA CYS A 55 -5.76 -23.75 11.44
C CYS A 55 -5.79 -22.25 11.10
N GLN A 56 -6.72 -21.51 11.68
CA GLN A 56 -6.92 -20.09 11.39
C GLN A 56 -5.65 -19.24 11.66
N ARG A 57 -5.48 -18.25 10.79
CA ARG A 57 -4.50 -17.13 10.79
C ARG A 57 -3.06 -17.43 10.36
N ASP A 58 -2.55 -18.64 10.57
CA ASP A 58 -1.27 -19.06 10.02
C ASP A 58 -1.47 -20.38 9.27
N MET A 59 -1.40 -20.35 7.94
CA MET A 59 -1.52 -21.57 7.14
C MET A 59 -0.22 -22.37 7.24
N ILE A 60 -0.16 -23.28 8.22
CA ILE A 60 0.85 -24.35 8.30
C ILE A 60 0.24 -25.61 7.67
N ALA A 61 0.65 -25.95 6.45
CA ALA A 61 0.37 -27.29 5.92
C ALA A 61 1.43 -28.25 6.44
N LEU A 62 1.03 -29.27 7.21
CA LEU A 62 1.87 -30.41 7.54
C LEU A 62 1.70 -31.46 6.43
N VAL A 63 2.72 -31.67 5.60
CA VAL A 63 2.73 -32.79 4.65
C VAL A 63 3.42 -33.95 5.33
N ASP A 64 2.69 -35.06 5.55
CA ASP A 64 3.28 -36.34 5.91
C ASP A 64 3.56 -37.11 4.61
N ILE A 65 4.83 -37.42 4.37
CA ILE A 65 5.26 -38.32 3.29
C ILE A 65 5.79 -39.59 3.94
N ASP A 66 5.06 -40.69 3.76
CA ASP A 66 5.47 -42.05 4.13
C ASP A 66 5.95 -42.23 5.59
N GLY A 67 5.39 -41.47 6.54
CA GLY A 67 5.62 -41.67 7.97
C GLY A 67 6.96 -41.18 8.52
N GLU A 68 7.76 -40.45 7.73
CA GLU A 68 9.09 -39.98 8.17
C GLU A 68 9.40 -38.51 7.88
N SER A 69 8.50 -37.74 7.24
CA SER A 69 8.81 -36.35 6.93
C SER A 69 7.60 -35.45 7.06
N THR A 70 7.65 -34.54 8.03
CA THR A 70 6.72 -33.43 8.19
C THR A 70 7.26 -32.23 7.42
N LEU A 71 6.68 -31.89 6.26
CA LEU A 71 6.92 -30.57 5.66
C LEU A 71 5.96 -29.56 6.27
N THR A 72 6.47 -28.43 6.73
CA THR A 72 5.67 -27.25 7.07
C THR A 72 5.68 -26.31 5.88
N ALA A 73 4.56 -26.16 5.17
CA ALA A 73 4.40 -25.09 4.20
C ALA A 73 3.67 -23.91 4.87
N PHE A 74 4.25 -22.72 4.78
CA PHE A 74 3.61 -21.47 5.17
C PHE A 74 2.95 -20.88 3.92
N LEU A 75 1.63 -20.72 3.93
CA LEU A 75 0.94 -19.93 2.91
C LEU A 75 0.76 -18.52 3.48
N TYR A 76 1.54 -17.57 2.97
CA TYR A 76 1.37 -16.15 3.29
C TYR A 76 0.29 -15.59 2.36
N SER A 77 -0.64 -14.80 2.91
CA SER A 77 -1.45 -13.91 2.08
C SER A 77 -0.50 -12.90 1.44
N GLU A 78 -0.64 -12.67 0.14
CA GLU A 78 0.10 -11.62 -0.54
C GLU A 78 -0.22 -10.25 0.10
N PRO A 79 0.76 -9.34 0.18
CA PRO A 79 0.53 -7.98 0.67
C PRO A 79 -0.56 -7.28 -0.15
N LEU A 80 -1.53 -6.67 0.54
CA LEU A 80 -2.61 -5.91 -0.07
C LEU A 80 -2.36 -4.42 0.12
N PHE A 81 -2.11 -3.71 -0.97
CA PHE A 81 -1.87 -2.27 -0.98
C PHE A 81 -3.16 -1.52 -1.26
N ARG A 82 -3.44 -0.48 -0.46
CA ARG A 82 -4.60 0.39 -0.63
C ARG A 82 -4.19 1.83 -0.40
N LEU A 83 -4.61 2.72 -1.30
CA LEU A 83 -4.34 4.14 -1.21
C LEU A 83 -5.64 4.85 -0.84
N ALA A 84 -5.56 5.81 0.08
CA ALA A 84 -6.67 6.62 0.52
C ALA A 84 -6.28 8.08 0.66
N VAL A 85 -7.32 8.89 0.67
CA VAL A 85 -7.27 10.32 0.90
C VAL A 85 -8.19 10.67 2.07
N PHE A 86 -7.79 11.64 2.87
CA PHE A 86 -8.57 12.10 4.00
C PHE A 86 -9.55 13.18 3.55
N ASP A 87 -10.82 13.00 3.87
CA ASP A 87 -11.89 13.94 3.55
C ASP A 87 -13.01 13.85 4.59
N GLU A 88 -13.60 15.00 4.95
CA GLU A 88 -14.69 15.13 5.93
C GLU A 88 -14.53 14.28 7.22
N GLY A 89 -13.30 14.14 7.74
CA GLY A 89 -13.01 13.40 8.97
C GLY A 89 -12.83 11.88 8.79
N GLY A 90 -12.69 11.38 7.56
CA GLY A 90 -12.55 9.95 7.26
C GLY A 90 -11.64 9.61 6.07
N TRP A 91 -11.17 8.36 6.04
CA TRP A 91 -10.36 7.82 4.93
C TRP A 91 -11.24 7.27 3.80
N GLN A 92 -10.99 7.74 2.58
CA GLN A 92 -11.68 7.30 1.36
C GLN A 92 -10.74 6.43 0.50
N PHE A 93 -11.03 5.12 0.35
CA PHE A 93 -10.15 4.14 -0.31
C PHE A 93 -10.52 3.78 -1.77
N ASP A 94 -11.77 3.99 -2.19
CA ASP A 94 -12.30 3.41 -3.44
C ASP A 94 -12.64 4.45 -4.52
N ALA A 95 -12.95 5.70 -4.13
CA ALA A 95 -13.07 6.88 -4.98
C ALA A 95 -13.26 8.13 -4.11
N LEU A 96 -12.76 9.28 -4.57
CA LEU A 96 -13.09 10.56 -3.96
C LEU A 96 -14.57 10.90 -4.15
N PRO A 97 -15.25 11.45 -3.14
CA PRO A 97 -16.57 12.02 -3.32
C PRO A 97 -16.52 13.12 -4.40
N GLN A 98 -17.56 13.22 -5.23
CA GLN A 98 -17.66 14.33 -6.20
C GLN A 98 -17.73 15.71 -5.53
N ASP A 99 -18.10 15.74 -4.24
CA ASP A 99 -18.25 16.93 -3.44
C ASP A 99 -17.05 17.17 -2.49
N ALA A 100 -15.92 16.50 -2.69
CA ALA A 100 -14.73 16.67 -1.85
C ALA A 100 -14.32 18.16 -1.79
N ALA A 101 -14.34 18.73 -0.59
CA ALA A 101 -14.33 20.17 -0.37
C ALA A 101 -12.91 20.72 -0.14
N TYR A 102 -12.01 20.47 -1.09
CA TYR A 102 -10.64 20.96 -1.01
C TYR A 102 -10.51 22.42 -1.45
N ARG A 103 -9.42 23.06 -1.02
CA ARG A 103 -9.09 24.42 -1.42
C ARG A 103 -7.70 24.51 -2.03
N GLU A 104 -7.53 25.46 -2.94
CA GLU A 104 -6.21 25.83 -3.43
C GLU A 104 -5.28 26.19 -2.27
N GLY A 105 -4.06 25.66 -2.31
CA GLY A 105 -3.05 25.81 -1.24
C GLY A 105 -3.22 24.86 -0.04
N GLU A 106 -4.32 24.11 0.06
CA GLU A 106 -4.56 23.15 1.14
C GLU A 106 -3.71 21.88 0.96
N ALA A 107 -3.17 21.35 2.05
CA ALA A 107 -2.45 20.10 2.11
C ALA A 107 -3.38 18.92 2.40
N ILE A 108 -3.62 18.09 1.38
CA ILE A 108 -4.53 16.95 1.47
C ILE A 108 -3.80 15.74 2.06
N PRO A 109 -4.21 15.19 3.22
CA PRO A 109 -3.60 14.01 3.80
C PRO A 109 -3.89 12.75 2.98
N LEU A 110 -2.87 11.91 2.82
CA LEU A 110 -2.88 10.68 2.04
C LEU A 110 -2.39 9.51 2.91
N LEU A 111 -2.94 8.33 2.66
CA LEU A 111 -2.60 7.10 3.35
C LEU A 111 -2.36 5.97 2.36
N LEU A 112 -1.15 5.41 2.36
CA LEU A 112 -0.92 4.07 1.83
C LEU A 112 -0.98 3.06 2.98
N ARG A 113 -1.95 2.15 2.90
CA ARG A 113 -2.09 1.02 3.81
C ARG A 113 -1.60 -0.26 3.13
N ILE A 114 -0.77 -1.03 3.82
CA ILE A 114 -0.29 -2.34 3.37
C ILE A 114 -0.74 -3.36 4.38
N ASP A 115 -1.77 -4.15 4.06
CA ASP A 115 -2.22 -5.27 4.88
C ASP A 115 -1.48 -6.56 4.49
N ASN A 116 -1.37 -7.51 5.42
CA ASN A 116 -0.59 -8.74 5.22
C ASN A 116 0.86 -8.47 4.81
N ALA A 117 1.45 -7.37 5.30
CA ALA A 117 2.87 -7.13 5.15
C ALA A 117 3.65 -8.25 5.85
N LEU A 118 4.75 -8.71 5.26
CA LEU A 118 5.61 -9.72 5.86
C LEU A 118 6.65 -9.02 6.75
N PRO A 119 6.67 -9.23 8.08
CA PRO A 119 7.68 -8.64 8.93
C PRO A 119 9.10 -9.00 8.47
N GLY A 120 9.97 -7.99 8.41
CA GLY A 120 11.33 -8.09 7.87
C GLY A 120 11.44 -7.96 6.35
N ALA A 121 10.32 -7.91 5.62
CA ALA A 121 10.32 -7.62 4.19
C ALA A 121 10.46 -6.13 3.90
N THR A 122 11.03 -5.83 2.73
CA THR A 122 11.24 -4.47 2.23
C THR A 122 10.26 -4.18 1.10
N TYR A 123 9.62 -3.01 1.17
CA TYR A 123 8.64 -2.52 0.21
C TYR A 123 9.16 -1.23 -0.44
N PRO A 124 9.82 -1.30 -1.62
CA PRO A 124 10.16 -0.12 -2.40
C PRO A 124 8.93 0.43 -3.12
N LEU A 125 8.73 1.74 -3.05
CA LEU A 125 7.62 2.42 -3.69
C LEU A 125 8.06 3.76 -4.25
N THR A 126 7.29 4.30 -5.21
CA THR A 126 7.53 5.65 -5.74
C THR A 126 6.24 6.45 -5.70
N ILE A 127 6.25 7.56 -4.98
CA ILE A 127 5.16 8.55 -4.95
C ILE A 127 5.39 9.50 -6.11
N ARG A 128 4.37 9.76 -6.94
CA ARG A 128 4.41 10.69 -8.07
C ARG A 128 3.23 11.63 -8.02
N TYR A 129 3.42 12.90 -8.37
CA TYR A 129 2.34 13.86 -8.45
C TYR A 129 2.53 14.80 -9.64
N ALA A 130 1.42 15.22 -10.25
CA ALA A 130 1.41 16.18 -11.35
C ALA A 130 1.54 17.61 -10.81
N CYS A 131 2.49 18.36 -11.33
CA CYS A 131 2.84 19.68 -10.80
C CYS A 131 1.87 20.80 -11.19
N GLN A 132 0.98 20.53 -12.15
CA GLN A 132 -0.15 21.43 -12.42
C GLN A 132 -1.20 21.39 -11.29
N GLY A 133 -1.30 20.26 -10.58
CA GLY A 133 -2.29 20.07 -9.52
C GLY A 133 -1.75 20.23 -8.11
N PHE A 134 -0.46 19.96 -7.90
CA PHE A 134 0.16 19.98 -6.59
C PHE A 134 1.49 20.72 -6.62
N ASN A 135 1.73 21.57 -5.63
CA ASN A 135 2.98 22.30 -5.50
C ASN A 135 4.06 21.41 -4.89
N LEU A 136 3.75 20.72 -3.78
CA LEU A 136 4.74 19.94 -3.02
C LEU A 136 4.11 18.79 -2.21
N LEU A 137 4.97 17.90 -1.70
CA LEU A 137 4.61 16.93 -0.67
C LEU A 137 5.00 17.47 0.71
N THR A 138 4.14 17.29 1.71
CA THR A 138 4.34 17.80 3.07
C THR A 138 3.88 16.80 4.14
N THR A 139 3.96 17.17 5.42
CA THR A 139 3.50 16.33 6.53
C THR A 139 1.97 16.23 6.54
N HIS A 140 1.45 15.04 6.86
CA HIS A 140 0.02 14.73 6.84
C HIS A 140 -0.84 15.59 7.76
N ASP A 141 -0.27 16.21 8.79
CA ASP A 141 -0.96 16.97 9.83
C ASP A 141 -0.94 18.49 9.62
N ARG A 142 -0.38 18.97 8.50
CA ARG A 142 -0.17 20.42 8.23
C ARG A 142 -1.43 21.26 8.46
N ASP A 143 -2.57 20.83 7.90
CA ASP A 143 -3.84 21.57 7.98
C ASP A 143 -4.92 20.83 8.79
N THR A 144 -4.63 19.61 9.27
CA THR A 144 -5.63 18.72 9.88
C THR A 144 -5.26 18.20 11.27
N ASP A 145 -4.16 18.69 11.85
CA ASP A 145 -3.59 18.18 13.10
C ASP A 145 -3.44 16.64 13.04
N SER A 146 -3.51 15.96 14.18
CA SER A 146 -3.43 14.49 14.25
C SER A 146 -4.73 13.77 13.85
N GLU A 147 -5.76 14.48 13.37
CA GLU A 147 -7.05 13.88 13.06
C GLU A 147 -6.96 12.71 12.06
N PRO A 148 -6.22 12.81 10.93
CA PRO A 148 -6.13 11.71 9.97
C PRO A 148 -5.51 10.44 10.57
N ALA A 149 -4.52 10.60 11.46
CA ALA A 149 -3.85 9.49 12.11
C ALA A 149 -4.75 8.78 13.15
N LEU A 150 -5.69 9.50 13.75
CA LEU A 150 -6.65 8.98 14.74
C LEU A 150 -7.95 8.47 14.11
N ALA A 151 -8.25 8.85 12.86
CA ALA A 151 -9.46 8.47 12.17
C ALA A 151 -9.57 6.95 11.90
N SER A 152 -10.80 6.46 11.81
CA SER A 152 -11.09 5.06 11.50
C SER A 152 -10.50 4.69 10.15
N GLY A 153 -9.74 3.59 10.10
CA GLY A 153 -9.04 3.13 8.90
C GLY A 153 -7.58 3.57 8.81
N GLY A 154 -7.18 4.56 9.62
CA GLY A 154 -5.80 4.97 9.84
C GLY A 154 -5.10 4.15 10.94
N PRO A 155 -3.91 4.60 11.40
CA PRO A 155 -3.10 3.87 12.39
C PRO A 155 -3.71 3.87 13.81
N GLY A 156 -4.62 4.79 14.13
CA GLY A 156 -5.26 4.89 15.45
C GLY A 156 -4.35 5.49 16.54
N SER A 157 -3.22 6.09 16.15
CA SER A 157 -2.26 6.75 17.03
C SER A 157 -1.69 7.98 16.34
N ALA A 158 -1.60 9.10 17.05
CA ALA A 158 -1.00 10.33 16.54
C ALA A 158 0.53 10.23 16.36
N ILE A 159 1.18 9.30 17.05
CA ILE A 159 2.65 9.17 17.05
C ILE A 159 3.04 8.04 16.11
N ALA A 160 3.79 8.38 15.06
CA ALA A 160 4.39 7.42 14.13
C ALA A 160 5.55 6.64 14.79
N ASP A 161 5.74 5.39 14.35
CA ASP A 161 6.88 4.57 14.76
C ASP A 161 8.19 5.04 14.11
N SER A 162 8.08 5.62 12.91
CA SER A 162 9.20 6.17 12.16
C SER A 162 8.77 7.38 11.35
N THR A 163 9.64 8.37 11.24
CA THR A 163 9.45 9.55 10.42
C THR A 163 10.71 9.81 9.60
N VAL A 164 10.57 10.28 8.37
CA VAL A 164 11.70 10.74 7.55
C VAL A 164 11.33 12.06 6.88
N GLN A 165 12.30 12.98 6.82
CA GLN A 165 12.10 14.25 6.14
C GLN A 165 11.97 14.05 4.64
N ILE A 166 10.99 14.72 4.04
CA ILE A 166 10.88 14.85 2.60
C ILE A 166 12.05 15.75 2.14
N PRO A 167 12.82 15.35 1.13
CA PRO A 167 13.89 16.20 0.60
C PRO A 167 13.33 17.54 0.12
N ASP A 168 14.00 18.62 0.52
CA ASP A 168 13.73 20.00 0.09
C ASP A 168 13.73 20.13 -1.44
N ASP A 169 12.79 20.92 -1.97
CA ASP A 169 12.64 21.24 -3.38
C ASP A 169 12.73 22.76 -3.62
N PRO A 170 13.96 23.32 -3.64
CA PRO A 170 14.21 24.75 -3.50
C PRO A 170 13.80 25.62 -4.71
N GLY A 171 13.12 25.04 -5.69
CA GLY A 171 12.55 25.79 -6.82
C GLY A 171 11.02 25.85 -6.82
N THR A 172 10.40 25.52 -5.69
CA THR A 172 8.98 25.78 -5.42
C THR A 172 8.93 26.99 -4.48
N ASP A 173 8.32 28.10 -4.89
CA ASP A 173 8.29 29.33 -4.07
C ASP A 173 7.52 29.14 -2.74
N ASP A 174 6.66 28.10 -2.67
CA ASP A 174 5.93 27.66 -1.47
C ASP A 174 6.74 26.76 -0.54
N ASP A 175 7.89 26.26 -0.99
CA ASP A 175 8.85 25.56 -0.14
C ASP A 175 9.73 26.63 0.53
N ASP A 176 9.20 27.20 1.61
CA ASP A 176 9.88 28.20 2.45
C ASP A 176 10.98 27.59 3.35
N GLY A 177 11.30 26.31 3.12
CA GLY A 177 12.22 25.52 3.93
C GLY A 177 11.55 24.79 5.11
N GLU A 178 10.22 24.86 5.25
CA GLU A 178 9.46 23.97 6.14
C GLU A 178 9.42 22.54 5.57
N ALA A 179 10.51 21.80 5.77
CA ALA A 179 10.62 20.42 5.34
C ALA A 179 9.47 19.56 5.91
N GLY A 180 8.59 19.10 5.02
CA GLY A 180 7.57 18.10 5.34
C GLY A 180 8.19 16.75 5.72
N SER A 181 7.35 15.82 6.17
CA SER A 181 7.79 14.48 6.55
C SER A 181 6.83 13.39 6.12
N LEU A 182 7.40 12.23 5.79
CA LEU A 182 6.66 10.99 5.69
C LEU A 182 6.59 10.35 7.08
N SER A 183 5.41 9.90 7.48
CA SER A 183 5.15 9.22 8.75
C SER A 183 4.76 7.77 8.53
N LEU A 184 5.35 6.85 9.28
CA LEU A 184 5.15 5.41 9.12
C LEU A 184 4.81 4.74 10.45
N TRP A 185 3.76 3.93 10.45
CA TRP A 185 3.37 3.01 11.52
C TRP A 185 3.54 1.56 11.07
N GLY A 186 3.93 0.70 12.01
CA GLY A 186 4.16 -0.73 11.77
C GLY A 186 5.50 -1.04 11.10
N GLY A 187 6.39 -0.06 10.89
CA GLY A 187 7.65 -0.24 10.18
C GLY A 187 8.67 0.89 10.35
N SER A 188 9.74 0.85 9.56
CA SER A 188 10.76 1.91 9.51
C SER A 188 11.19 2.24 8.08
N PHE A 189 11.74 3.44 7.88
CA PHE A 189 12.33 3.82 6.59
C PHE A 189 13.75 3.24 6.44
N ILE A 190 14.00 2.56 5.32
CA ILE A 190 15.35 2.07 4.94
C ILE A 190 16.08 3.15 4.14
N ALA A 191 15.36 3.75 3.19
CA ALA A 191 15.91 4.73 2.27
C ALA A 191 14.81 5.67 1.78
N ILE A 192 15.23 6.90 1.51
CA ILE A 192 14.46 7.91 0.80
C ILE A 192 15.34 8.45 -0.33
N GLY A 193 14.77 8.56 -1.52
CA GLY A 193 15.42 9.12 -2.69
C GLY A 193 15.43 10.64 -2.68
N ALA A 194 15.99 11.24 -3.72
CA ALA A 194 15.79 12.66 -4.02
C ALA A 194 14.44 12.86 -4.73
N LEU A 195 13.88 14.06 -4.64
CA LEU A 195 12.73 14.46 -5.43
C LEU A 195 13.19 14.73 -6.88
N LEU A 196 12.54 14.08 -7.85
CA LEU A 196 12.94 14.13 -9.27
C LEU A 196 11.77 14.48 -10.18
N PRO A 197 11.97 15.26 -11.26
CA PRO A 197 13.19 16.01 -11.57
C PRO A 197 13.40 17.14 -10.55
N PRO A 198 14.62 17.65 -10.36
CA PRO A 198 14.84 18.87 -9.59
C PRO A 198 14.09 20.04 -10.22
N SER A 199 13.71 21.03 -9.43
CA SER A 199 12.90 22.16 -9.90
C SER A 199 13.55 23.00 -11.01
N PRO A 200 12.74 23.70 -11.84
CA PRO A 200 11.28 23.81 -11.76
C PRO A 200 10.57 22.54 -12.19
N CYS A 201 9.44 22.22 -11.54
CA CYS A 201 8.61 21.14 -12.04
C CYS A 201 7.83 21.57 -13.29
N THR A 202 7.90 20.79 -14.37
CA THR A 202 7.19 21.09 -15.62
C THR A 202 6.07 20.11 -15.94
N ASP A 203 6.04 18.94 -15.31
CA ASP A 203 5.07 17.88 -15.63
C ASP A 203 4.71 17.11 -14.35
N GLN A 204 5.64 16.31 -13.84
CA GLN A 204 5.46 15.53 -12.62
C GLN A 204 6.73 15.51 -11.78
N LYS A 205 6.55 15.30 -10.47
CA LYS A 205 7.62 14.97 -9.53
C LYS A 205 7.48 13.53 -9.07
N SER A 206 8.58 12.94 -8.60
CA SER A 206 8.63 11.60 -8.05
C SER A 206 9.56 11.53 -6.84
N LEU A 207 9.16 10.74 -5.85
CA LEU A 207 9.91 10.45 -4.63
C LEU A 207 9.93 8.93 -4.41
N SER A 208 11.12 8.33 -4.50
CA SER A 208 11.29 6.92 -4.16
C SER A 208 11.47 6.74 -2.65
N VAL A 209 10.80 5.74 -2.08
CA VAL A 209 10.82 5.43 -0.66
C VAL A 209 10.95 3.93 -0.48
N SER A 210 11.67 3.48 0.54
CA SER A 210 11.80 2.07 0.89
C SER A 210 11.42 1.83 2.34
N LEU A 211 10.40 1.00 2.56
CA LEU A 211 9.86 0.69 3.89
C LEU A 211 10.33 -0.70 4.33
N LEU A 212 10.73 -0.84 5.61
CA LEU A 212 10.92 -2.12 6.27
C LEU A 212 9.70 -2.42 7.13
N ALA A 213 9.03 -3.55 6.89
CA ALA A 213 7.91 -3.97 7.74
C ALA A 213 8.42 -4.51 9.09
N ALA A 214 7.83 -4.04 10.18
CA ALA A 214 7.98 -4.62 11.52
C ALA A 214 6.69 -5.32 12.01
N ALA A 215 5.55 -4.97 11.42
CA ALA A 215 4.22 -5.53 11.69
C ALA A 215 3.57 -6.09 10.41
N ASP A 216 2.42 -6.73 10.57
CA ASP A 216 1.60 -7.29 9.48
C ASP A 216 0.76 -6.23 8.75
N THR A 217 0.68 -5.03 9.31
CA THR A 217 0.00 -3.88 8.70
C THR A 217 0.91 -2.66 8.77
N LEU A 218 1.09 -1.98 7.64
CA LEU A 218 1.81 -0.70 7.55
C LEU A 218 0.84 0.42 7.19
N PHE A 219 1.09 1.60 7.76
CA PHE A 219 0.43 2.84 7.38
C PHE A 219 1.50 3.87 7.06
N LEU A 220 1.63 4.26 5.80
CA LEU A 220 2.48 5.36 5.37
C LEU A 220 1.60 6.58 5.09
N MET A 221 1.87 7.70 5.75
CA MET A 221 1.09 8.93 5.61
C MET A 221 1.98 10.13 5.25
N TRP A 222 1.42 11.00 4.42
CA TRP A 222 1.97 12.28 4.00
C TRP A 222 0.81 13.18 3.55
N ALA A 223 1.08 14.41 3.14
CA ALA A 223 0.10 15.23 2.44
C ALA A 223 0.67 15.75 1.11
N ALA A 224 -0.22 16.13 0.19
CA ALA A 224 0.13 16.85 -1.03
C ALA A 224 -0.58 18.19 -1.04
N GLN A 225 0.17 19.28 -1.18
CA GLN A 225 -0.40 20.63 -1.22
C GLN A 225 -0.96 20.90 -2.62
N LEU A 226 -2.25 21.24 -2.69
CA LEU A 226 -2.88 21.66 -3.93
C LEU A 226 -2.28 22.97 -4.44
N SER A 227 -2.10 23.05 -5.75
CA SER A 227 -1.62 24.25 -6.39
C SER A 227 -2.58 25.44 -6.24
N GLU A 228 -2.06 26.66 -6.24
CA GLU A 228 -2.87 27.89 -6.27
C GLU A 228 -3.69 28.05 -7.57
N SER A 229 -3.40 27.24 -8.59
CA SER A 229 -4.17 27.18 -9.83
C SER A 229 -4.84 25.81 -10.03
N ALA A 230 -5.00 25.03 -8.96
CA ALA A 230 -5.55 23.68 -9.06
C ALA A 230 -6.97 23.67 -9.62
N SER A 231 -7.79 24.69 -9.32
CA SER A 231 -9.17 24.79 -9.82
C SER A 231 -9.27 25.20 -11.31
N ASP A 232 -8.20 25.80 -11.86
CA ASP A 232 -8.10 26.22 -13.26
C ASP A 232 -7.66 25.09 -14.21
N SER A 233 -7.36 23.91 -13.68
CA SER A 233 -6.89 22.78 -14.48
C SER A 233 -8.01 22.17 -15.32
N ASP A 234 -7.75 21.95 -16.61
CA ASP A 234 -8.66 21.21 -17.52
C ASP A 234 -8.49 19.68 -17.41
N VAL A 235 -7.60 19.20 -16.53
CA VAL A 235 -7.28 17.78 -16.34
C VAL A 235 -7.35 17.39 -14.86
N LEU A 236 -7.72 16.13 -14.60
CA LEU A 236 -7.74 15.56 -13.25
C LEU A 236 -6.38 15.71 -12.56
N LEU A 237 -6.40 16.13 -11.30
CA LEU A 237 -5.20 16.26 -10.49
C LEU A 237 -4.82 14.86 -10.02
N ARG A 238 -3.67 14.36 -10.48
CA ARG A 238 -3.29 12.95 -10.31
C ARG A 238 -2.11 12.79 -9.35
N LEU A 239 -2.30 11.92 -8.37
CA LEU A 239 -1.25 11.40 -7.51
C LEU A 239 -1.18 9.88 -7.64
N VAL A 240 0.02 9.33 -7.76
CA VAL A 240 0.27 7.92 -8.03
C VAL A 240 1.25 7.36 -7.02
N VAL A 241 0.95 6.18 -6.47
CA VAL A 241 1.92 5.34 -5.77
C VAL A 241 2.21 4.13 -6.64
N GLN A 242 3.44 4.06 -7.15
CA GLN A 242 3.93 2.90 -7.88
C GLN A 242 4.46 1.85 -6.90
N LEU A 243 3.96 0.62 -7.04
CA LEU A 243 4.26 -0.54 -6.21
C LEU A 243 5.50 -1.32 -6.71
N PRO A 244 6.08 -2.23 -5.91
CA PRO A 244 7.29 -2.97 -6.27
C PRO A 244 7.19 -3.81 -7.55
N ASP A 245 6.00 -4.30 -7.89
CA ASP A 245 5.69 -5.11 -9.08
C ASP A 245 5.39 -4.24 -10.32
N GLY A 246 5.33 -2.93 -10.15
CA GLY A 246 5.03 -1.97 -11.20
C GLY A 246 3.56 -1.55 -11.26
N ASP A 247 2.69 -2.13 -10.45
CA ASP A 247 1.29 -1.71 -10.35
C ASP A 247 1.20 -0.27 -9.79
N GLU A 248 0.14 0.44 -10.17
CA GLU A 248 -0.09 1.82 -9.77
C GLU A 248 -1.39 1.93 -8.95
N LEU A 249 -1.30 2.53 -7.77
CA LEU A 249 -2.46 3.05 -7.03
C LEU A 249 -2.58 4.54 -7.33
N ILE A 250 -3.80 5.00 -7.60
CA ILE A 250 -4.03 6.35 -8.14
C ILE A 250 -5.10 7.05 -7.33
N ILE A 251 -4.85 8.31 -6.97
CA ILE A 251 -5.86 9.28 -6.54
C ILE A 251 -6.04 10.31 -7.65
N GLU A 252 -7.29 10.59 -8.01
CA GLU A 252 -7.67 11.61 -8.98
C GLU A 252 -8.66 12.57 -8.32
N ILE A 253 -8.30 13.85 -8.27
CA ILE A 253 -9.17 14.93 -7.78
C ILE A 253 -9.70 15.68 -8.99
N ASP A 254 -11.00 15.96 -9.01
CA ASP A 254 -11.62 16.82 -10.01
C ASP A 254 -11.29 18.29 -9.69
N PRO A 255 -10.61 19.04 -10.58
CA PRO A 255 -10.37 20.47 -10.41
C PRO A 255 -11.64 21.26 -10.05
N ALA A 256 -12.80 20.85 -10.58
CA ALA A 256 -14.08 21.51 -10.32
C ALA A 256 -14.57 21.36 -8.87
N SER A 257 -14.04 20.39 -8.11
CA SER A 257 -14.33 20.24 -6.68
C SER A 257 -13.40 21.09 -5.79
N VAL A 258 -12.34 21.66 -6.36
CA VAL A 258 -11.39 22.52 -5.64
C VAL A 258 -11.93 23.96 -5.61
N ALA A 259 -12.15 24.49 -4.41
CA ALA A 259 -12.54 25.88 -4.22
C ALA A 259 -11.30 26.80 -4.29
N PRO A 260 -11.46 28.04 -4.81
CA PRO A 260 -10.38 29.02 -4.81
C PRO A 260 -9.87 29.35 -3.41
N ALA A 261 -8.60 29.77 -3.33
CA ALA A 261 -8.02 30.25 -2.07
C ALA A 261 -8.89 31.39 -1.47
N GLN A 262 -9.05 31.40 -0.13
CA GLN A 262 -9.73 32.52 0.54
C GLN A 262 -8.78 33.73 0.64
N PRO A 263 -9.28 34.96 0.39
CA PRO A 263 -8.47 36.19 0.45
C PRO A 263 -8.08 36.61 1.88
#